data_AF-A0AAU1R6H4-F1
#
_entry.id   AF-A0AAU1R6H4-F1
#
_cell.length_a   1.000
_cell.length_b   1.000
_cell.length_c   1.000
_cell.angle_alpha   90.00
_cell.angle_beta   90.00
_cell.angle_gamma   90.00
#
_symmetry.space_group_name_H-M   'P 1'
#
loop_
_entity.id
_entity.type
_entity.pdbx_description
1 polymer ?
#
loop_
_entity_poly.entity_id
_entity_poly.type
_entity_poly.pdbx_seq_one_letter_code
_entity_poly.pdbx_strand_id
1 'polypeptide(L)'
;MLTPAEVDLTPAHVIRAALTVITARGQFQPFDHAAQADPARTPTAVEAEALLLGGVLPDGAALARAASDIPPAAVDAIHRWALTPPADRTHVTPYRHRLARVAAADRITARDIPTLAAAVDGWQRSHHVGTIGEPITTTARVTTRITQSERIYRGVPQRRYLLRLRDALGRVLIWPARPKTGTPPEEGATITLSALVETHDWYGDTAQTYITRCRWKEPNDMRESPAKPSVNVVQ
;
A
#
# COMPACT_ATOMS: atom_id res chain seq x y z
N MET A 1 -16.31 -27.42 19.52
CA MET A 1 -17.00 -26.70 18.43
C MET A 1 -17.64 -25.47 19.04
N LEU A 2 -16.99 -24.32 18.90
CA LEU A 2 -17.60 -23.04 19.26
C LEU A 2 -18.67 -22.76 18.19
N THR A 3 -19.93 -22.57 18.59
CA THR A 3 -20.92 -21.93 17.73
C THR A 3 -20.40 -20.54 17.36
N PRO A 4 -20.80 -19.95 16.21
CA PRO A 4 -20.41 -18.59 15.84
C PRO A 4 -21.11 -17.60 16.78
N ALA A 5 -20.67 -17.57 18.03
CA ALA A 5 -21.03 -16.61 19.03
C ALA A 5 -20.36 -15.30 18.62
N GLU A 6 -21.19 -14.35 18.19
CA GLU A 6 -21.02 -12.91 18.43
C GLU A 6 -19.56 -12.45 18.49
N VAL A 7 -18.81 -12.65 17.42
CA VAL A 7 -17.58 -11.88 17.26
C VAL A 7 -18.05 -10.46 17.06
N ASP A 8 -17.89 -9.63 18.09
CA ASP A 8 -18.16 -8.18 18.06
C ASP A 8 -17.14 -7.53 17.10
N LEU A 9 -17.38 -7.74 15.80
CA LEU A 9 -16.60 -7.16 14.73
C LEU A 9 -16.99 -5.69 14.61
N THR A 10 -15.99 -4.83 14.69
CA THR A 10 -16.12 -3.40 14.44
C THR A 10 -15.64 -3.09 13.01
N PRO A 11 -15.98 -1.90 12.46
CA PRO A 11 -15.40 -1.46 11.19
C PRO A 11 -13.88 -1.52 11.16
N ALA A 12 -13.23 -1.14 12.28
CA ALA A 12 -11.79 -1.13 12.42
C ALA A 12 -11.17 -2.54 12.29
N HIS A 13 -11.83 -3.58 12.83
CA HIS A 13 -11.37 -4.96 12.66
C HIS A 13 -11.32 -5.35 11.19
N VAL A 14 -12.38 -5.04 10.43
CA VAL A 14 -12.44 -5.36 9.00
C VAL A 14 -11.43 -4.57 8.18
N ILE A 15 -11.31 -3.26 8.43
CA ILE A 15 -10.34 -2.40 7.74
C ILE A 15 -8.92 -2.92 7.97
N ARG A 16 -8.57 -3.28 9.22
CA ARG A 16 -7.26 -3.85 9.55
C ARG A 16 -7.04 -5.19 8.83
N ALA A 17 -8.00 -6.10 8.86
CA ALA A 17 -7.88 -7.39 8.19
C ALA A 17 -7.69 -7.24 6.67
N ALA A 18 -8.45 -6.35 6.03
CA ALA A 18 -8.31 -6.06 4.61
C ALA A 18 -6.95 -5.42 4.28
N LEU A 19 -6.47 -4.47 5.09
CA LEU A 19 -5.12 -3.94 4.97
C LEU A 19 -4.06 -5.04 5.07
N THR A 20 -4.18 -5.97 6.03
CA THR A 20 -3.24 -7.09 6.20
C THR A 20 -3.12 -7.91 4.93
N VAL A 21 -4.26 -8.27 4.34
CA VAL A 21 -4.32 -9.02 3.09
C VAL A 21 -3.68 -8.22 1.96
N ILE A 22 -4.05 -6.95 1.79
CA ILE A 22 -3.51 -6.10 0.71
C ILE A 22 -2.00 -5.92 0.85
N THR A 23 -1.49 -5.69 2.06
CA THR A 23 -0.05 -5.55 2.32
C THR A 23 0.69 -6.86 2.06
N ALA A 24 0.14 -8.01 2.47
CA ALA A 24 0.76 -9.32 2.24
C ALA A 24 0.76 -9.72 0.75
N ARG A 25 -0.33 -9.44 0.02
CA ARG A 25 -0.48 -9.78 -1.40
C ARG A 25 0.10 -8.72 -2.33
N GLY A 26 0.32 -7.51 -1.82
CA GLY A 26 0.80 -6.33 -2.54
C GLY A 26 -0.24 -5.59 -3.37
N GLN A 27 -1.50 -6.05 -3.38
CA GLN A 27 -2.60 -5.42 -4.10
C GLN A 27 -3.97 -5.84 -3.56
N PHE A 28 -4.98 -5.02 -3.82
CA PHE A 28 -6.37 -5.37 -3.63
C PHE A 28 -6.85 -6.30 -4.74
N GLN A 29 -7.56 -7.36 -4.37
CA GLN A 29 -8.18 -8.32 -5.28
C GLN A 29 -9.71 -8.16 -5.19
N PRO A 30 -10.36 -7.61 -6.25
CA PRO A 30 -11.79 -7.38 -6.24
C PRO A 30 -12.58 -8.69 -6.32
N PHE A 31 -13.87 -8.62 -5.97
CA PHE A 31 -14.85 -9.61 -6.41
C PHE A 31 -15.21 -9.33 -7.86
N ASP A 32 -14.50 -9.95 -8.80
CA ASP A 32 -14.81 -9.88 -10.23
C ASP A 32 -14.96 -11.29 -10.84
N HIS A 33 -15.44 -11.34 -12.09
CA HIS A 33 -15.54 -12.61 -12.83
C HIS A 33 -14.17 -13.25 -13.08
N ALA A 34 -13.07 -12.47 -13.06
CA ALA A 34 -11.72 -13.00 -13.22
C ALA A 34 -11.27 -13.80 -11.98
N ALA A 35 -11.68 -13.38 -10.77
CA ALA A 35 -11.47 -14.15 -9.54
C ALA A 35 -12.25 -15.48 -9.53
N GLN A 36 -13.33 -15.59 -10.32
CA GLN A 36 -14.02 -16.88 -10.52
C GLN A 36 -13.31 -17.77 -11.55
N ALA A 37 -12.57 -17.18 -12.49
CA ALA A 37 -11.85 -17.89 -13.54
C ALA A 37 -10.46 -18.39 -13.11
N ASP A 38 -9.82 -17.71 -12.15
CA ASP A 38 -8.55 -18.13 -11.56
C ASP A 38 -8.74 -18.47 -10.07
N PRO A 39 -8.83 -19.76 -9.71
CA PRO A 39 -9.01 -20.18 -8.31
C PRO A 39 -7.80 -19.84 -7.42
N ALA A 40 -6.64 -19.52 -8.00
CA ALA A 40 -5.50 -19.02 -7.23
C ALA A 40 -5.65 -17.55 -6.80
N ARG A 41 -6.65 -16.84 -7.36
CA ARG A 41 -6.91 -15.42 -7.10
C ARG A 41 -8.10 -15.25 -6.15
N THR A 42 -7.84 -15.40 -4.86
CA THR A 42 -8.87 -15.18 -3.83
C THR A 42 -9.17 -13.69 -3.65
N PRO A 43 -10.46 -13.26 -3.63
CA PRO A 43 -10.81 -11.87 -3.36
C PRO A 43 -10.37 -11.43 -1.96
N THR A 44 -9.94 -10.18 -1.83
CA THR A 44 -9.42 -9.64 -0.57
C THR A 44 -10.42 -9.77 0.58
N ALA A 45 -11.71 -9.59 0.33
CA ALA A 45 -12.69 -9.70 1.42
C ALA A 45 -12.95 -11.14 1.86
N VAL A 46 -12.74 -12.15 1.00
CA VAL A 46 -12.79 -13.57 1.41
C VAL A 46 -11.63 -13.89 2.34
N GLU A 47 -10.41 -13.45 1.99
CA GLU A 47 -9.26 -13.63 2.88
C GLU A 47 -9.41 -12.83 4.18
N ALA A 48 -9.94 -11.60 4.11
CA ALA A 48 -10.18 -10.80 5.31
C ALA A 48 -11.24 -11.44 6.23
N GLU A 49 -12.32 -12.00 5.66
CA GLU A 49 -13.32 -12.75 6.41
C GLU A 49 -12.69 -13.97 7.09
N ALA A 50 -11.89 -14.75 6.36
CA ALA A 50 -11.17 -15.89 6.94
C ALA A 50 -10.24 -15.45 8.08
N LEU A 51 -9.50 -14.33 7.96
CA LEU A 51 -8.69 -13.80 9.06
C LEU A 51 -9.52 -13.48 10.30
N LEU A 52 -10.68 -12.86 10.13
CA LEU A 52 -11.54 -12.41 11.22
C LEU A 52 -12.26 -13.57 11.93
N LEU A 53 -12.63 -14.60 11.16
CA LEU A 53 -13.43 -15.72 11.64
C LEU A 53 -12.59 -16.97 11.96
N GLY A 54 -11.26 -16.86 11.95
CA GLY A 54 -10.37 -17.97 12.27
C GLY A 54 -10.28 -19.05 11.19
N GLY A 55 -10.55 -18.69 9.94
CA GLY A 55 -10.32 -19.53 8.77
C GLY A 55 -8.83 -19.77 8.49
N VAL A 56 -8.53 -20.88 7.82
CA VAL A 56 -7.16 -21.24 7.43
C VAL A 56 -6.82 -20.54 6.13
N LEU A 57 -5.75 -19.75 6.13
CA LEU A 57 -5.24 -19.07 4.94
C LEU A 57 -3.84 -19.56 4.56
N PRO A 58 -3.54 -19.62 3.25
CA PRO A 58 -2.17 -19.84 2.80
C PRO A 58 -1.28 -18.66 3.23
N ASP A 59 0.00 -18.95 3.47
CA ASP A 59 1.02 -17.96 3.83
C ASP A 59 0.78 -17.19 5.13
N GLY A 60 0.28 -17.86 6.18
CA GLY A 60 0.02 -17.26 7.49
C GLY A 60 1.19 -16.44 8.06
N ALA A 61 2.44 -16.82 7.80
CA ALA A 61 3.62 -16.06 8.21
C ALA A 61 3.78 -14.71 7.49
N ALA A 62 3.40 -14.62 6.20
CA ALA A 62 3.39 -13.36 5.46
C ALA A 62 2.28 -12.44 5.99
N LEU A 63 1.09 -13.00 6.24
CA LEU A 63 -0.04 -12.27 6.83
C LEU A 63 0.27 -11.77 8.25
N ALA A 64 0.93 -12.57 9.09
CA ALA A 64 1.32 -12.15 10.44
C ALA A 64 2.33 -10.99 10.43
N ARG A 65 3.30 -11.00 9.51
CA ARG A 65 4.23 -9.89 9.31
C ARG A 65 3.49 -8.63 8.84
N ALA A 66 2.67 -8.75 7.81
CA ALA A 66 1.86 -7.65 7.31
C ALA A 66 0.95 -7.06 8.39
N ALA A 67 0.32 -7.89 9.22
CA ALA A 67 -0.52 -7.45 10.33
C ALA A 67 0.26 -6.64 11.38
N SER A 68 1.52 -7.00 11.62
CA SER A 68 2.41 -6.31 12.56
C SER A 68 2.89 -4.96 12.03
N ASP A 69 3.00 -4.84 10.71
CA ASP A 69 3.49 -3.64 10.02
C ASP A 69 2.39 -2.57 9.82
N ILE A 70 1.12 -2.87 10.11
CA ILE A 70 0.01 -1.93 9.92
C ILE A 70 -0.06 -0.93 11.09
N PRO A 71 0.18 0.37 10.85
CA PRO A 71 0.06 1.37 11.89
C PRO A 71 -1.44 1.58 12.24
N PRO A 72 -1.82 1.67 13.53
CA PRO A 72 -3.19 1.96 13.95
C PRO A 72 -3.77 3.22 13.29
N ALA A 73 -2.94 4.26 13.15
CA ALA A 73 -3.33 5.52 12.49
C ALA A 73 -3.80 5.35 11.03
N ALA A 74 -3.33 4.32 10.31
CA ALA A 74 -3.82 4.04 8.95
C ALA A 74 -5.24 3.47 8.99
N VAL A 75 -5.54 2.58 9.93
CA VAL A 75 -6.89 2.04 10.13
C VAL A 75 -7.86 3.18 10.45
N ASP A 76 -7.47 4.08 11.36
CA ASP A 76 -8.28 5.23 11.76
C ASP A 76 -8.47 6.23 10.60
N ALA A 77 -7.44 6.45 9.77
CA ALA A 77 -7.54 7.32 8.61
C ALA A 77 -8.53 6.77 7.57
N ILE A 78 -8.47 5.48 7.28
CA ILE A 78 -9.40 4.82 6.34
C ILE A 78 -10.81 4.83 6.92
N HIS A 79 -10.97 4.57 8.23
CA HIS A 79 -12.27 4.58 8.88
C HIS A 79 -12.91 5.97 8.83
N ARG A 80 -12.16 7.03 9.16
CA ARG A 80 -12.64 8.43 9.03
C ARG A 80 -13.01 8.79 7.59
N TRP A 81 -12.22 8.34 6.61
CA TRP A 81 -12.57 8.52 5.20
C TRP A 81 -13.84 7.77 4.80
N ALA A 82 -14.03 6.55 5.32
CA ALA A 82 -15.23 5.77 5.07
C ALA A 82 -16.49 6.44 5.66
N LEU A 83 -16.36 7.09 6.82
CA LEU A 83 -17.42 7.87 7.48
C LEU A 83 -17.79 9.15 6.74
N THR A 84 -16.87 9.73 5.95
CA THR A 84 -17.05 11.04 5.32
C THR A 84 -17.46 10.88 3.86
N PRO A 85 -18.75 10.87 3.50
CA PRO A 85 -19.15 10.89 2.09
C PRO A 85 -18.60 12.16 1.41
N PRO A 86 -18.30 12.12 0.09
CA PRO A 86 -17.85 13.30 -0.65
C PRO A 86 -18.79 14.49 -0.41
N ALA A 87 -18.24 15.70 -0.24
CA ALA A 87 -19.01 16.91 0.03
C ALA A 87 -19.96 17.28 -1.12
N ASP A 88 -19.61 16.88 -2.35
CA ASP A 88 -20.44 17.08 -3.53
C ASP A 88 -21.54 16.00 -3.63
N ARG A 89 -22.75 16.37 -3.20
CA ARG A 89 -23.96 15.53 -3.26
C ARG A 89 -24.42 15.18 -4.68
N THR A 90 -23.96 15.89 -5.71
CA THR A 90 -24.36 15.61 -7.10
C THR A 90 -23.61 14.43 -7.73
N HIS A 91 -22.51 13.97 -7.11
CA HIS A 91 -21.69 12.87 -7.61
C HIS A 91 -21.37 11.79 -6.56
N VAL A 92 -22.15 11.69 -5.48
CA VAL A 92 -21.96 10.60 -4.49
C VAL A 92 -22.51 9.30 -5.07
N THR A 93 -21.62 8.35 -5.31
CA THR A 93 -22.02 7.01 -5.76
C THR A 93 -22.84 6.32 -4.65
N PRO A 94 -23.86 5.50 -4.99
CA PRO A 94 -24.61 4.69 -4.00
C PRO A 94 -23.69 3.86 -3.08
N TYR A 95 -22.52 3.47 -3.61
CA TYR A 95 -21.45 2.83 -2.84
C TYR A 95 -20.98 3.67 -1.65
N ARG A 96 -20.66 4.97 -1.83
CA ARG A 96 -20.14 5.82 -0.74
C ARG A 96 -21.17 6.04 0.36
N HIS A 97 -22.46 6.14 0.02
CA HIS A 97 -23.53 6.20 1.03
C HIS A 97 -23.65 4.89 1.81
N ARG A 98 -23.63 3.74 1.12
CA ARG A 98 -23.63 2.43 1.78
C ARG A 98 -22.42 2.28 2.70
N LEU A 99 -21.23 2.68 2.24
CA LEU A 99 -20.00 2.62 3.00
C LEU A 99 -20.08 3.48 4.27
N ALA A 100 -20.52 4.73 4.18
CA ALA A 100 -20.66 5.59 5.35
C ALA A 100 -21.61 5.00 6.40
N ARG A 101 -22.74 4.42 5.96
CA ARG A 101 -23.67 3.73 6.86
C ARG A 101 -23.04 2.53 7.55
N VAL A 102 -22.30 1.69 6.81
CA VAL A 102 -21.63 0.51 7.36
C VAL A 102 -20.49 0.93 8.31
N ALA A 103 -19.72 1.95 7.95
CA ALA A 103 -18.63 2.48 8.76
C ALA A 103 -19.10 3.12 10.07
N ALA A 104 -20.34 3.62 10.11
CA ALA A 104 -20.95 4.21 11.30
C ALA A 104 -21.62 3.18 12.23
N ALA A 105 -21.67 1.90 11.86
CA ALA A 105 -22.27 0.86 12.69
C ALA A 105 -21.34 0.43 13.83
N ASP A 106 -21.90 0.25 15.02
CA ASP A 106 -21.15 -0.23 16.20
C ASP A 106 -20.72 -1.69 16.05
N ARG A 107 -21.50 -2.47 15.30
CA ARG A 107 -21.27 -3.89 15.04
C ARG A 107 -21.44 -4.21 13.56
N ILE A 108 -20.61 -5.14 13.08
CA ILE A 108 -20.48 -5.50 11.67
C ILE A 108 -20.80 -6.99 11.50
N THR A 109 -21.52 -7.32 10.43
CA THR A 109 -21.80 -8.70 10.04
C THR A 109 -20.90 -9.13 8.89
N ALA A 110 -20.82 -10.44 8.61
CA ALA A 110 -20.07 -10.95 7.46
C ALA A 110 -20.47 -10.29 6.12
N ARG A 111 -21.75 -9.89 5.96
CA ARG A 111 -22.27 -9.23 4.76
C ARG A 111 -21.69 -7.84 4.50
N ASP A 112 -21.16 -7.21 5.54
CA ASP A 112 -20.60 -5.87 5.50
C ASP A 112 -19.10 -5.88 5.15
N ILE A 113 -18.43 -7.03 5.34
CA ILE A 113 -16.99 -7.22 5.12
C ILE A 113 -16.56 -6.76 3.72
N PRO A 114 -17.23 -7.17 2.61
CA PRO A 114 -16.83 -6.72 1.28
C PRO A 114 -16.89 -5.20 1.09
N THR A 115 -17.85 -4.52 1.74
CA THR A 115 -18.00 -3.06 1.63
C THR A 115 -16.84 -2.34 2.31
N LEU A 116 -16.46 -2.78 3.51
CA LEU A 116 -15.34 -2.20 4.27
C LEU A 116 -13.98 -2.58 3.68
N ALA A 117 -13.83 -3.79 3.13
CA ALA A 117 -12.60 -4.19 2.43
C ALA A 117 -12.36 -3.33 1.19
N ALA A 118 -13.39 -3.06 0.39
CA ALA A 118 -13.32 -2.14 -0.75
C ALA A 118 -13.04 -0.68 -0.33
N ALA A 119 -13.33 -0.32 0.92
CA ALA A 119 -13.03 1.00 1.46
C ALA A 119 -11.52 1.24 1.54
N VAL A 120 -10.74 0.22 1.88
CA VAL A 120 -9.27 0.31 1.94
C VAL A 120 -8.72 0.69 0.57
N ASP A 121 -9.10 -0.03 -0.47
CA ASP A 121 -8.67 0.22 -1.84
C ASP A 121 -9.17 1.57 -2.38
N GLY A 122 -10.41 1.96 -2.07
CA GLY A 122 -10.92 3.29 -2.41
C GLY A 122 -10.17 4.43 -1.70
N TRP A 123 -9.77 4.24 -0.44
CA TRP A 123 -8.93 5.19 0.28
C TRP A 123 -7.54 5.28 -0.35
N GLN A 124 -6.91 4.12 -0.62
CA GLN A 124 -5.59 4.02 -1.26
C GLN A 124 -5.53 4.73 -2.60
N ARG A 125 -6.56 4.56 -3.44
CA ARG A 125 -6.67 5.25 -4.72
C ARG A 125 -6.89 6.75 -4.57
N SER A 126 -7.51 7.23 -3.50
CA SER A 126 -7.88 8.65 -3.38
C SER A 126 -6.88 9.52 -2.59
N HIS A 127 -5.78 8.95 -2.09
CA HIS A 127 -4.87 9.67 -1.20
C HIS A 127 -3.42 9.72 -1.72
N HIS A 128 -2.89 10.94 -1.75
CA HIS A 128 -1.47 11.20 -1.97
C HIS A 128 -0.62 10.81 -0.73
N VAL A 129 0.68 10.73 -0.92
CA VAL A 129 1.67 10.42 0.12
C VAL A 129 2.44 11.68 0.47
N GLY A 130 2.39 12.08 1.74
CA GLY A 130 3.13 13.24 2.25
C GLY A 130 2.59 14.58 1.74
N THR A 131 3.40 15.62 1.94
CA THR A 131 3.10 17.01 1.56
C THR A 131 4.09 17.47 0.51
N ILE A 132 3.62 18.23 -0.50
CA ILE A 132 4.49 18.81 -1.53
C ILE A 132 5.62 19.62 -0.89
N GLY A 133 6.86 19.34 -1.29
CA GLY A 133 8.07 19.99 -0.78
C GLY A 133 8.64 19.35 0.49
N GLU A 134 7.98 18.36 1.08
CA GLU A 134 8.46 17.68 2.29
C GLU A 134 9.18 16.37 1.96
N PRO A 135 10.21 16.00 2.75
CA PRO A 135 10.84 14.69 2.63
C PRO A 135 9.92 13.60 3.18
N ILE A 136 9.93 12.45 2.53
CA ILE A 136 9.26 11.23 2.99
C ILE A 136 10.29 10.10 3.08
N THR A 137 10.08 9.20 4.04
CA THR A 137 10.75 7.90 4.09
C THR A 137 9.68 6.82 4.23
N THR A 138 9.68 5.85 3.33
CA THR A 138 8.70 4.78 3.31
C THR A 138 9.27 3.50 2.71
N THR A 139 8.77 2.36 3.17
CA THR A 139 8.93 1.10 2.44
C THR A 139 7.96 1.08 1.27
N ALA A 140 8.45 0.73 0.08
CA ALA A 140 7.64 0.64 -1.13
C ALA A 140 8.05 -0.54 -2.01
N ARG A 141 7.09 -1.15 -2.69
CA ARG A 141 7.32 -2.17 -3.71
C ARG A 141 7.27 -1.54 -5.09
N VAL A 142 8.25 -1.84 -5.93
CA VAL A 142 8.26 -1.46 -7.34
C VAL A 142 7.24 -2.33 -8.08
N THR A 143 6.13 -1.75 -8.49
CA THR A 143 5.08 -2.48 -9.22
C THR A 143 5.28 -2.46 -10.72
N THR A 144 5.97 -1.45 -11.24
CA THR A 144 6.23 -1.32 -12.67
C THR A 144 7.52 -0.55 -12.90
N ARG A 145 8.36 -1.03 -13.83
CA ARG A 145 9.54 -0.28 -14.30
C ARG A 145 9.54 -0.15 -15.81
N ILE A 146 9.41 1.08 -16.29
CA ILE A 146 9.43 1.39 -17.73
C ILE A 146 10.75 2.07 -18.08
N THR A 147 11.50 1.49 -19.01
CA THR A 147 12.66 2.14 -19.63
C THR A 147 12.15 3.18 -20.64
N GLN A 148 12.61 4.41 -20.51
CA GLN A 148 12.28 5.50 -21.44
C GLN A 148 13.46 5.73 -22.40
N SER A 149 13.16 6.30 -23.57
CA SER A 149 14.19 6.71 -24.53
C SER A 149 15.23 7.61 -23.87
N GLU A 150 16.49 7.32 -24.17
CA GLU A 150 17.61 8.12 -23.67
C GLU A 150 17.48 9.57 -24.17
N ARG A 151 17.91 10.52 -23.34
CA ARG A 151 18.07 11.92 -23.76
C ARG A 151 19.52 12.31 -23.64
N ILE A 152 20.04 12.93 -24.69
CA ILE A 152 21.39 13.51 -24.65
C ILE A 152 21.28 14.88 -23.99
N TYR A 153 22.00 15.06 -22.88
CA TYR A 153 22.11 16.35 -22.20
C TYR A 153 23.58 16.71 -22.09
N ARG A 154 23.96 17.87 -22.65
CA ARG A 154 25.36 18.34 -22.70
C ARG A 154 26.33 17.27 -23.26
N GLY A 155 25.91 16.55 -24.31
CA GLY A 155 26.72 15.52 -24.96
C GLY A 155 26.78 14.17 -24.22
N VAL A 156 26.13 14.03 -23.06
CA VAL A 156 26.12 12.77 -22.30
C VAL A 156 24.75 12.10 -22.42
N PRO A 157 24.68 10.82 -22.85
CA PRO A 157 23.43 10.07 -22.85
C PRO A 157 22.95 9.83 -21.42
N GLN A 158 21.70 10.18 -21.15
CA GLN A 158 21.04 9.93 -19.87
C GLN A 158 19.97 8.86 -20.03
N ARG A 159 20.20 7.72 -19.35
CA ARG A 159 19.18 6.69 -19.16
C ARG A 159 18.06 7.23 -18.29
N ARG A 160 16.83 6.87 -18.65
CA ARG A 160 15.63 7.35 -17.99
C ARG A 160 14.70 6.18 -17.73
N TYR A 161 14.13 6.17 -16.54
CA TYR A 161 13.15 5.18 -16.14
C TYR A 161 11.95 5.88 -15.52
N LEU A 162 10.79 5.28 -15.67
CA LEU A 162 9.60 5.64 -14.90
C LEU A 162 9.24 4.45 -14.02
N LEU A 163 9.37 4.64 -12.71
CA LEU A 163 9.02 3.62 -11.73
C LEU A 163 7.67 3.98 -11.11
N ARG A 164 6.76 3.01 -11.10
CA ARG A 164 5.55 3.04 -10.28
C ARG A 164 5.83 2.21 -9.03
N LEU A 165 5.65 2.81 -7.87
CA LEU A 165 5.80 2.13 -6.59
C LEU A 165 4.49 2.17 -5.81
N ARG A 166 4.29 1.18 -4.95
CA ARG A 166 3.24 1.18 -3.94
C ARG A 166 3.87 1.12 -2.56
N ASP A 167 3.48 2.02 -1.67
CA ASP A 167 3.91 1.95 -0.28
C ASP A 167 3.24 0.80 0.48
N ALA A 168 3.63 0.58 1.74
CA ALA A 168 3.05 -0.46 2.59
C ALA A 168 1.53 -0.31 2.79
N LEU A 169 1.03 0.93 2.64
CA LEU A 169 -0.39 1.25 2.71
C LEU A 169 -1.08 1.18 1.34
N GLY A 170 -0.41 0.77 0.26
CA GLY A 170 -0.97 0.61 -1.09
C GLY A 170 -1.12 1.90 -1.91
N ARG A 171 -0.64 3.05 -1.41
CA ARG A 171 -0.69 4.35 -2.11
C ARG A 171 0.37 4.42 -3.20
N VAL A 172 0.09 5.17 -4.27
CA VAL A 172 0.93 5.19 -5.47
C VAL A 172 1.96 6.33 -5.42
N LEU A 173 3.22 5.94 -5.62
CA LEU A 173 4.37 6.83 -5.81
C LEU A 173 4.89 6.69 -7.24
N ILE A 174 5.20 7.81 -7.89
CA ILE A 174 5.78 7.84 -9.23
C ILE A 174 7.18 8.44 -9.15
N TRP A 175 8.17 7.68 -9.59
CA TRP A 175 9.56 8.11 -9.61
C TRP A 175 10.10 8.16 -11.04
N PRO A 176 10.22 9.37 -11.63
CA PRO A 176 10.93 9.59 -12.89
C PRO A 176 12.45 9.50 -12.66
N ALA A 177 12.96 8.27 -12.54
CA ALA A 177 14.35 8.01 -12.19
C ALA A 177 15.32 8.40 -13.32
N ARG A 178 16.36 9.15 -12.92
CA ARG A 178 17.49 9.57 -13.75
C ARG A 178 18.78 9.21 -13.01
N PRO A 179 19.11 7.91 -12.91
CA PRO A 179 20.25 7.48 -12.14
C PRO A 179 21.53 8.05 -12.76
N LYS A 180 22.32 8.76 -11.95
CA LYS A 180 23.67 9.16 -12.32
C LYS A 180 24.65 7.99 -12.22
N THR A 181 24.38 7.07 -11.29
CA THR A 181 25.16 5.87 -10.99
C THR A 181 24.21 4.74 -10.63
N GLY A 182 24.54 3.52 -11.05
CA GLY A 182 23.76 2.32 -10.76
C GLY A 182 22.45 2.22 -11.56
N THR A 183 21.76 1.11 -11.38
CA THR A 183 20.43 0.85 -11.93
C THR A 183 19.36 1.11 -10.86
N PRO A 184 18.18 1.64 -11.23
CA PRO A 184 17.07 1.71 -10.32
C PRO A 184 16.57 0.29 -9.98
N PRO A 185 15.82 0.13 -8.87
CA PRO A 185 15.40 -1.18 -8.41
C PRO A 185 14.54 -1.89 -9.46
N GLU A 186 14.67 -3.22 -9.48
CA GLU A 186 13.93 -4.09 -10.39
C GLU A 186 12.43 -4.10 -10.06
N GLU A 187 11.61 -4.46 -11.06
CA GLU A 187 10.20 -4.69 -10.83
C GLU A 187 9.99 -5.86 -9.86
N GLY A 188 9.03 -5.72 -8.95
CA GLY A 188 8.77 -6.67 -7.87
C GLY A 188 9.59 -6.45 -6.61
N ALA A 189 10.70 -5.70 -6.66
CA ALA A 189 11.54 -5.42 -5.51
C ALA A 189 10.81 -4.59 -4.45
N THR A 190 11.05 -4.91 -3.17
CA THR A 190 10.66 -4.07 -2.04
C THR A 190 11.87 -3.29 -1.58
N ILE A 191 11.74 -1.99 -1.38
CA ILE A 191 12.84 -1.07 -1.04
C ILE A 191 12.43 -0.15 0.12
N THR A 192 13.40 0.28 0.91
CA THR A 192 13.24 1.47 1.77
C THR A 192 13.63 2.68 0.95
N LEU A 193 12.71 3.62 0.78
CA LEU A 193 12.83 4.79 -0.09
C LEU A 193 12.75 6.07 0.72
N SER A 194 13.78 6.91 0.61
CA SER A 194 13.76 8.31 1.07
C SER A 194 13.70 9.23 -0.15
N ALA A 195 12.73 10.13 -0.19
CA ALA A 195 12.48 11.00 -1.34
C ALA A 195 11.91 12.36 -0.92
N LEU A 196 11.85 13.30 -1.85
CA LEU A 196 11.14 14.58 -1.73
C LEU A 196 9.85 14.50 -2.54
N VAL A 197 8.71 14.89 -1.96
CA VAL A 197 7.45 15.01 -2.70
C VAL A 197 7.53 16.24 -3.62
N GLU A 198 7.40 16.02 -4.92
CA GLU A 198 7.49 17.08 -5.93
C GLU A 198 6.11 17.63 -6.29
N THR A 199 5.18 16.74 -6.69
CA THR A 199 3.82 17.12 -7.07
C THR A 199 2.81 16.02 -6.75
N HIS A 200 1.54 16.43 -6.66
CA HIS A 200 0.39 15.55 -6.58
C HIS A 200 -0.36 15.62 -7.91
N ASP A 201 -0.76 14.47 -8.44
CA ASP A 201 -1.49 14.37 -9.70
C ASP A 201 -2.51 13.23 -9.67
N TRP A 202 -3.43 13.19 -10.63
CA TRP A 202 -4.46 12.17 -10.75
C TRP A 202 -4.36 11.47 -12.09
N TYR A 203 -4.45 10.14 -12.08
CA TYR A 203 -4.65 9.34 -13.28
C TYR A 203 -5.95 8.57 -13.14
N GLY A 204 -6.98 9.00 -13.89
CA GLY A 204 -8.33 8.52 -13.67
C GLY A 204 -8.81 8.86 -12.26
N ASP A 205 -9.17 7.84 -11.48
CA ASP A 205 -9.60 7.94 -10.08
C ASP A 205 -8.48 7.68 -9.08
N THR A 206 -7.23 7.54 -9.55
CA THR A 206 -6.08 7.19 -8.71
C THR A 206 -5.14 8.39 -8.52
N ALA A 207 -5.03 8.82 -7.28
CA ALA A 207 -4.04 9.76 -6.77
C ALA A 207 -2.63 9.19 -6.95
N GLN A 208 -1.76 10.00 -7.55
CA GLN A 208 -0.35 9.72 -7.78
C GLN A 208 0.49 10.78 -7.08
N THR A 209 1.56 10.34 -6.44
CA THR A 209 2.52 11.23 -5.78
C THR A 209 3.84 11.16 -6.50
N TYR A 210 4.22 12.24 -7.18
CA TYR A 210 5.50 12.32 -7.87
C TYR A 210 6.60 12.65 -6.87
N ILE A 211 7.69 11.89 -6.95
CA ILE A 211 8.79 11.98 -6.02
C ILE A 211 10.12 12.17 -6.74
N THR A 212 11.00 12.97 -6.12
CA THR A 212 12.34 13.28 -6.61
C THR A 212 13.39 13.12 -5.52
N ARG A 213 14.66 13.31 -5.91
CA ARG A 213 15.82 13.19 -5.00
C ARG A 213 15.86 11.86 -4.24
N CYS A 214 15.35 10.82 -4.88
CA CYS A 214 15.17 9.51 -4.30
C CYS A 214 16.52 8.85 -3.97
N ARG A 215 16.59 8.27 -2.77
CA ARG A 215 17.62 7.34 -2.32
C ARG A 215 16.91 6.09 -1.85
N TRP A 216 17.44 4.92 -2.21
CA TRP A 216 16.83 3.66 -1.83
C TRP A 216 17.86 2.66 -1.33
N LYS A 217 17.39 1.71 -0.52
CA LYS A 217 18.14 0.56 -0.02
C LYS A 217 17.25 -0.68 -0.05
N GLU A 218 17.85 -1.85 -0.19
CA GLU A 218 17.12 -3.09 0.03
C GLU A 218 16.81 -3.26 1.52
N PRO A 219 15.66 -3.85 1.90
CA PRO A 219 15.28 -4.05 3.30
C PRO A 219 16.30 -4.86 4.11
N ASN A 220 17.11 -5.69 3.44
CA ASN A 220 18.11 -6.55 4.08
C ASN A 220 19.48 -5.87 4.29
N ASP A 221 19.67 -4.66 3.76
CA ASP A 221 20.93 -3.90 3.84
C ASP A 221 21.14 -3.21 5.22
N MET A 222 20.37 -3.63 6.24
CA MET A 222 20.53 -3.22 7.65
C MET A 222 21.34 -4.23 8.48
N ARG A 223 21.89 -5.31 7.89
CA ARG A 223 22.87 -6.14 8.57
C ARG A 223 24.27 -5.54 8.39
N GLU A 224 24.75 -4.96 9.49
CA GLU A 224 26.17 -4.71 9.82
C GLU A 224 26.94 -3.77 8.88
N SER A 225 27.05 -2.50 9.28
CA SER A 225 28.33 -1.81 9.06
C SER A 225 29.35 -2.51 9.95
N PRO A 226 30.40 -3.17 9.42
CA PRO A 226 31.46 -3.68 10.27
C PRO A 226 32.11 -2.48 10.95
N ALA A 227 32.09 -2.49 12.29
CA ALA A 227 32.86 -1.56 13.09
C ALA A 227 34.32 -1.63 12.61
N LYS A 228 34.86 -0.49 12.19
CA LYS A 228 36.28 -0.38 11.86
C LYS A 228 37.07 -0.84 13.09
N PRO A 229 38.00 -1.80 12.98
CA PRO A 229 38.89 -2.10 14.09
C PRO A 229 39.77 -0.87 14.32
N SER A 230 39.61 -0.24 15.48
CA SER A 230 40.53 0.75 15.99
C SER A 230 41.89 0.08 16.19
N VAL A 231 42.84 0.38 15.30
CA VAL A 231 44.24 -0.02 15.47
C VAL A 231 44.80 0.86 16.59
N ASN A 232 44.87 0.31 17.80
CA ASN A 232 45.68 0.88 18.87
C ASN A 232 47.15 0.59 18.55
N VAL A 233 47.85 1.62 18.07
CA VAL A 233 49.31 1.65 18.07
C VAL A 233 49.75 1.92 19.50
N VAL A 234 50.28 0.89 20.17
CA VAL A 234 51.01 1.05 21.43
C VAL A 234 52.47 1.29 21.07
N GLN A 235 53.01 2.41 21.56
CA GLN A 235 54.44 2.78 21.52
C GLN A 235 55.23 1.98 22.54
#